data_AF-A0A165XE63-F1
#
_entry.id   AF-A0A165XE63-F1
#
_cell.length_a   1.000
_cell.length_b   1.000
_cell.length_c   1.000
_cell.angle_alpha   90.00
_cell.angle_beta   90.00
_cell.angle_gamma   90.00
#
_symmetry.space_group_name_H-M   'P 1'
#
loop_
_entity.id
_entity.type
_entity.pdbx_description
1 polymer ?
#
loop_
_entity_poly.entity_id
_entity_poly.type
_entity_poly.pdbx_seq_one_letter_code
_entity_poly.pdbx_strand_id
1 'polypeptide(L)' 'MLDYVGGLVATFLGDDFPTRQEVVDRYESVEVIIPPHKTAIASLKVATAPTAPDRDLLLIEGHGRVGWQK' A
#
# COMPACT_ATOMS: atom_id res chain seq x y z
N MET A 1 -19.20 3.74 -12.95
CA MET A 1 -18.52 5.02 -13.21
C MET A 1 -17.82 5.37 -11.91
N LEU A 2 -16.50 5.47 -11.89
CA LEU A 2 -15.76 5.77 -10.66
C LEU A 2 -15.70 7.30 -10.53
N ASP A 3 -16.15 7.82 -9.39
CA ASP A 3 -16.26 9.25 -9.13
C ASP A 3 -14.85 9.86 -8.91
N TYR A 4 -14.59 10.97 -9.59
CA TYR A 4 -13.31 11.69 -9.51
C TYR A 4 -13.31 12.61 -8.27
N VAL A 5 -12.49 12.30 -7.27
CA VAL A 5 -12.28 13.17 -6.10
C VAL A 5 -11.15 14.15 -6.42
N GLY A 6 -11.50 15.39 -6.75
CA GLY A 6 -10.57 16.51 -6.91
C GLY A 6 -10.23 17.14 -5.57
N GLY A 7 -9.16 16.67 -4.92
CA GLY A 7 -8.63 17.22 -3.69
C GLY A 7 -7.22 16.69 -3.40
N LEU A 8 -6.47 17.34 -2.49
CA LEU A 8 -5.17 16.85 -2.03
C LEU A 8 -5.39 15.50 -1.30
N VAL A 9 -5.11 14.39 -1.98
CA VAL A 9 -5.34 13.05 -1.42
C VAL A 9 -4.18 12.73 -0.47
N ALA A 10 -4.36 12.99 0.83
CA ALA A 10 -3.35 12.65 1.83
C ALA A 10 -3.14 11.12 1.94
N THR A 11 -4.15 10.32 1.57
CA THR A 11 -4.09 8.85 1.63
C THR A 11 -5.02 8.25 0.57
N PHE A 12 -4.49 7.36 -0.29
CA PHE A 12 -5.28 6.64 -1.29
C PHE A 12 -5.50 5.18 -0.86
N LEU A 13 -6.77 4.77 -0.73
CA LEU A 13 -7.18 3.39 -0.46
C LEU A 13 -7.83 2.83 -1.74
N GLY A 14 -7.17 1.85 -2.37
CA GLY A 14 -7.66 1.21 -3.59
C GLY A 14 -7.70 -0.30 -3.45
N ASP A 15 -8.80 -0.91 -3.91
CA ASP A 15 -8.90 -2.35 -4.10
C ASP A 15 -8.44 -2.69 -5.53
N ASP A 16 -7.26 -3.28 -5.63
CA ASP A 16 -6.73 -4.08 -6.75
C ASP A 16 -6.62 -3.47 -8.16
N PHE A 17 -6.66 -2.14 -8.33
CA PHE A 17 -5.85 -1.32 -9.27
C PHE A 17 -6.37 0.14 -9.23
N PRO A 18 -5.52 1.17 -9.37
CA PRO A 18 -4.24 1.19 -10.09
C PRO A 18 -3.09 0.49 -9.35
N THR A 19 -2.05 0.09 -10.08
CA THR A 19 -0.82 -0.41 -9.44
C THR A 19 -0.25 0.68 -8.54
N ARG A 20 0.39 0.30 -7.42
CA ARG A 20 1.04 1.26 -6.50
C ARG A 20 1.91 2.28 -7.25
N GLN A 21 2.61 1.84 -8.31
CA GLN A 21 3.42 2.69 -9.17
C GLN A 21 2.59 3.71 -9.97
N GLU A 22 1.47 3.31 -10.56
CA GLU A 22 0.58 4.23 -11.30
C GLU A 22 0.00 5.33 -10.40
N VAL A 23 -0.25 5.04 -9.12
CA VAL A 23 -0.70 6.04 -8.14
C VAL A 23 0.45 6.99 -7.77
N VAL A 24 1.64 6.44 -7.50
CA VAL A 24 2.85 7.24 -7.20
C VAL A 24 3.22 8.16 -8.37
N ASP A 25 3.13 7.66 -9.61
CA ASP A 25 3.44 8.44 -10.81
C ASP A 25 2.43 9.56 -11.07
N ARG A 26 1.17 9.39 -10.65
CA ARG A 26 0.10 10.36 -10.86
C ARG A 26 0.04 11.46 -9.80
N TYR A 27 0.45 11.14 -8.57
CA TYR A 27 0.27 12.01 -7.43
C TYR A 27 1.60 12.23 -6.72
N GLU A 28 2.14 13.44 -6.88
CA GLU A 28 3.35 13.84 -6.16
C GLU A 28 3.01 14.03 -4.67
N SER A 29 3.79 13.40 -3.79
CA SER A 29 3.67 13.50 -2.32
C SER A 29 2.42 12.86 -1.68
N VAL A 30 1.86 11.79 -2.25
CA VAL A 30 0.80 11.02 -1.58
C VAL A 30 1.33 9.72 -0.98
N GLU A 31 0.90 9.42 0.25
CA GLU A 31 1.12 8.10 0.83
C GLU A 31 0.10 7.13 0.24
N VAL A 32 0.60 6.18 -0.57
CA VAL A 32 -0.23 5.15 -1.18
C VAL A 32 -0.23 3.92 -0.27
N ILE A 33 -1.40 3.63 0.32
CA ILE A 33 -1.61 2.47 1.19
C ILE A 33 -2.56 1.51 0.47
N ILE A 34 -1.99 0.53 -0.22
CA ILE A 34 -2.75 -0.58 -0.82
C ILE A 34 -2.54 -1.78 0.11
N PRO A 35 -3.61 -2.31 0.76
CA PRO A 35 -3.49 -3.48 1.59
C PRO A 35 -2.86 -4.64 0.80
N PRO A 36 -1.80 -5.28 1.31
CA PRO A 36 -1.22 -6.44 0.66
C PRO A 36 -2.31 -7.48 0.40
N HIS A 37 -2.33 -8.08 -0.79
CA HIS A 37 -3.24 -9.19 -1.07
C HIS A 37 -3.02 -10.32 -0.04
N LYS A 38 -4.04 -11.15 0.23
CA LYS A 38 -3.91 -12.26 1.22
C LYS A 38 -2.80 -13.24 0.84
N THR A 39 -2.47 -13.34 -0.45
CA THR A 39 -1.41 -14.20 -0.98
C THR A 39 -0.13 -13.44 -1.32
N ALA A 40 0.01 -12.18 -0.89
CA ALA A 40 1.23 -11.42 -1.11
C ALA A 40 2.40 -12.09 -0.36
N ILE A 41 3.55 -12.16 -1.04
CA ILE A 41 4.77 -12.80 -0.53
C ILE A 41 5.83 -11.72 -0.36
N ALA A 42 6.56 -11.78 0.76
CA ALA A 42 7.68 -10.88 1.02
C ALA A 42 8.77 -11.00 -0.05
N SER A 43 9.43 -9.89 -0.34
CA SER A 43 10.55 -9.86 -1.27
C SER A 43 11.77 -10.60 -0.69
N LEU A 44 12.66 -11.03 -1.58
CA LEU A 44 13.90 -11.71 -1.18
C LEU A 44 14.79 -10.85 -0.25
N LYS A 45 14.65 -9.52 -0.31
CA LYS A 45 15.44 -8.56 0.47
C LYS A 45 14.69 -8.00 1.69
N VAL A 46 13.53 -8.56 2.05
CA VAL A 46 12.71 -8.13 3.21
C VAL A 46 13.55 -7.93 4.48
N ALA A 47 14.54 -8.79 4.71
CA ALA A 47 15.37 -8.75 5.90
C ALA A 47 16.40 -7.61 5.94
N THR A 48 16.79 -7.05 4.79
CA THR A 48 17.92 -6.09 4.71
C THR A 48 17.52 -4.75 4.07
N ALA A 49 16.58 -4.75 3.14
CA ALA A 49 16.08 -3.56 2.45
C ALA A 49 14.60 -3.76 2.09
N PRO A 50 13.69 -3.71 3.09
CA PRO A 50 12.27 -3.96 2.86
C PRO A 50 11.66 -2.87 1.97
N THR A 51 10.95 -3.32 0.94
CA THR A 51 10.09 -2.49 0.10
C THR A 51 8.85 -2.04 0.89
N ALA A 52 8.05 -1.12 0.34
CA ALA A 52 6.83 -0.70 1.03
C ALA A 52 5.85 -1.87 1.28
N PRO A 53 5.56 -2.77 0.32
CA PRO A 53 4.78 -3.98 0.59
C PRO A 53 5.38 -4.91 1.65
N ASP A 54 6.70 -5.01 1.74
CA ASP A 54 7.38 -5.81 2.76
C ASP A 54 7.07 -5.29 4.16
N ARG A 55 7.09 -3.96 4.35
CA ARG A 55 6.76 -3.33 5.64
C ARG A 55 5.31 -3.56 6.01
N ASP A 56 4.41 -3.42 5.03
CA ASP A 56 2.99 -3.66 5.20
C ASP A 56 2.73 -5.13 5.65
N LEU A 57 3.42 -6.10 5.03
CA LEU A 57 3.34 -7.51 5.43
C LEU A 57 3.88 -7.77 6.84
N LEU A 58 5.03 -7.19 7.20
CA LEU A 58 5.61 -7.32 8.54
C LEU A 58 4.68 -6.73 9.62
N LEU A 59 4.01 -5.61 9.34
CA LEU A 59 3.02 -5.02 10.24
C LEU A 59 1.78 -5.91 10.39
N ILE A 60 1.35 -6.58 9.31
CA ILE A 60 0.25 -7.57 9.36
C ILE A 60 0.64 -8.78 10.20
N GLU A 61 1.88 -9.28 10.08
CA GLU A 61 2.36 -10.38 10.92
C GLU A 61 2.40 -10.01 12.41
N GLY A 62 2.82 -8.78 12.73
CA GLY A 62 2.91 -8.30 14.12
C GLY A 62 1.57 -7.90 14.77
N HIS A 63 0.67 -7.28 14.00
CA HIS A 63 -0.54 -6.61 14.54
C HIS A 63 -1.86 -7.19 14.01
N GLY A 64 -1.79 -8.15 13.10
CA GLY A 64 -2.93 -8.70 12.38
C GLY A 64 -3.48 -7.76 11.30
N ARG A 65 -4.21 -8.32 10.34
CA ARG A 65 -4.72 -7.62 9.15
C ARG A 65 -5.72 -6.49 9.43
N VAL A 66 -6.28 -6.41 10.64
CA VAL A 66 -7.17 -5.31 11.05
C VAL A 66 -6.39 -4.20 11.80
N GLY A 67 -5.23 -4.52 12.37
CA GLY A 67 -4.44 -3.62 13.21
C GLY A 67 -3.21 -3.01 12.54
N TRP A 68 -2.80 -3.50 11.36
CA TRP A 68 -1.51 -3.16 10.73
C TRP A 68 -1.38 -1.73 10.21
N GLN A 69 -2.47 -0.99 10.05
CA GLN A 69 -2.48 0.41 9.56
C GLN A 69 -2.57 1.44 10.70
N LYS A 70 -2.52 1.01 11.97
CA LYS A 70 -2.64 1.90 13.13
C LYS A 70 -1.29 2.33 13.68
#